data_AF-A0AAV4EIW2-F1
#
_entry.id   AF-A0AAV4EIW2-F1
#
_cell.length_a   1.000
_cell.length_b   1.000
_cell.length_c   1.000
_cell.angle_alpha   90.00
_cell.angle_beta   90.00
_cell.angle_gamma   90.00
#
_symmetry.space_group_name_H-M   'P 1'
#
loop_
_entity.id
_entity.type
_entity.pdbx_description
1 polymer ?
#
loop_
_entity_poly.entity_id
_entity_poly.type
_entity_poly.pdbx_seq_one_letter_code
_entity_poly.pdbx_strand_id
1 'polypeptide(L)'
;MGPPRDKDHENQVLAKLVLDGLLKFTLPAMVLATAGTYYMRRRAASLKATPAERWILTGMHYYAGASLGASMGMWVYEPILERKILEQAPHSEIAKAIKEERRRKD
;
A
#
# COMPACT_ATOMS: atom_id res chain seq x y z
N MET A 1 -18.38 16.69 -31.33
CA MET A 1 -17.09 16.16 -30.82
C MET A 1 -16.59 17.10 -29.74
N GLY A 2 -16.68 16.70 -28.47
CA GLY A 2 -16.11 17.44 -27.34
C GLY A 2 -16.20 16.60 -26.06
N PRO A 3 -15.29 16.75 -25.08
CA PRO A 3 -13.88 17.11 -25.17
C PRO A 3 -12.96 15.94 -24.70
N PRO A 4 -11.75 15.76 -25.28
CA PRO A 4 -10.74 14.83 -24.76
C PRO A 4 -10.16 15.26 -23.39
N ARG A 5 -10.39 16.52 -22.99
CA ARG A 5 -9.79 17.18 -21.82
C ARG A 5 -10.31 16.68 -20.45
N ASP A 6 -11.50 16.07 -20.43
CA ASP A 6 -12.15 15.60 -19.19
C ASP A 6 -11.57 14.25 -18.72
N LYS A 7 -11.34 13.33 -19.66
CA LYS A 7 -10.72 12.03 -19.39
C LYS A 7 -9.26 12.15 -18.95
N ASP A 8 -8.50 13.04 -19.60
CA ASP A 8 -7.10 13.27 -19.22
C ASP A 8 -7.00 13.85 -17.80
N HIS A 9 -7.96 14.71 -17.42
CA HIS A 9 -8.05 15.25 -16.07
C HIS A 9 -8.41 14.17 -15.04
N GLU A 10 -9.43 13.34 -15.30
CA GLU A 10 -9.77 12.22 -14.41
C GLU A 10 -8.60 11.23 -14.25
N ASN A 11 -7.89 10.93 -15.33
CA ASN A 11 -6.70 10.07 -15.29
C ASN A 11 -5.57 10.66 -14.44
N GLN A 12 -5.35 11.98 -14.52
CA GLN A 12 -4.39 12.67 -13.66
C GLN A 12 -4.80 12.64 -12.18
N VAL A 13 -6.09 12.83 -11.90
CA VAL A 13 -6.63 12.72 -10.54
C VAL A 13 -6.45 11.31 -9.99
N LEU A 14 -6.78 10.28 -10.78
CA LEU A 14 -6.58 8.88 -10.41
C LEU A 14 -5.10 8.56 -10.14
N ALA A 15 -4.20 8.98 -11.03
CA ALA A 15 -2.76 8.78 -10.86
C ALA A 15 -2.25 9.44 -9.56
N LYS A 16 -2.73 10.65 -9.26
CA LYS A 16 -2.39 11.36 -8.02
C LYS A 16 -2.93 10.64 -6.77
N LEU A 17 -4.15 10.13 -6.81
CA LEU A 17 -4.77 9.40 -5.69
C LEU A 17 -4.05 8.07 -5.41
N VAL A 18 -3.65 7.36 -6.47
CA VAL A 18 -2.85 6.13 -6.37
C VAL A 18 -1.46 6.43 -5.80
N LEU A 19 -0.79 7.48 -6.30
CA LEU A 19 0.53 7.87 -5.81
C LEU A 19 0.50 8.35 -4.34
N ASP A 20 -0.51 9.15 -3.97
CA ASP A 20 -0.73 9.59 -2.58
C ASP A 20 -0.98 8.39 -1.66
N GLY A 21 -1.73 7.41 -2.14
CA GLY A 21 -1.90 6.13 -1.47
C GLY A 21 -0.56 5.43 -1.27
N LEU A 22 0.16 5.14 -2.36
CA LEU A 22 1.45 4.47 -2.33
C LEU A 22 2.40 5.12 -1.30
N LEU A 23 2.58 6.44 -1.35
CA LEU A 23 3.47 7.15 -0.43
C LEU A 23 3.04 7.03 1.03
N LYS A 24 1.74 7.07 1.32
CA LYS A 24 1.20 6.91 2.66
C LYS A 24 1.34 5.49 3.21
N PHE A 25 1.49 4.45 2.38
CA PHE A 25 1.69 3.07 2.83
C PHE A 25 3.13 2.62 2.83
N THR A 26 3.86 2.90 1.75
CA THR A 26 5.20 2.37 1.58
C THR A 26 6.13 2.93 2.65
N LEU A 27 6.00 4.23 3.00
CA LEU A 27 6.84 4.85 4.01
C LEU A 27 6.63 4.25 5.42
N PRO A 28 5.40 4.20 5.99
CA PRO A 28 5.19 3.56 7.29
C PRO A 28 5.52 2.07 7.30
N ALA A 29 5.20 1.33 6.22
CA ALA A 29 5.54 -0.09 6.12
C ALA A 29 7.06 -0.30 6.13
N MET A 30 7.83 0.54 5.42
CA MET A 30 9.30 0.50 5.47
C MET A 30 9.85 0.84 6.85
N VAL A 31 9.26 1.81 7.56
CA VAL A 31 9.68 2.18 8.93
C VAL A 31 9.43 1.01 9.90
N LEU A 32 8.24 0.40 9.88
CA LEU A 32 7.91 -0.74 10.73
C LEU A 32 8.78 -1.96 10.42
N ALA A 33 8.98 -2.27 9.14
CA ALA A 33 9.86 -3.35 8.70
C ALA A 33 11.30 -3.12 9.20
N THR A 34 11.81 -1.89 9.06
CA THR A 34 13.17 -1.53 9.50
C THR A 34 13.32 -1.61 11.01
N ALA A 35 12.36 -1.10 11.78
CA ALA A 35 12.38 -1.16 13.24
C ALA A 35 12.30 -2.61 13.75
N GLY A 36 11.42 -3.43 13.17
CA GLY A 36 11.31 -4.86 13.48
C GLY A 36 12.60 -5.61 13.13
N THR A 37 13.18 -5.30 11.98
CA THR A 37 14.46 -5.88 11.52
C THR A 37 15.61 -5.53 12.45
N TYR A 38 15.69 -4.27 12.92
CA TYR A 38 16.70 -3.85 13.88
C TYR A 38 16.56 -4.57 15.22
N TYR A 39 15.33 -4.67 15.74
CA TYR A 39 15.04 -5.42 16.96
C TYR A 39 15.45 -6.89 16.82
N MET A 40 15.09 -7.53 15.71
CA MET A 40 15.43 -8.94 15.45
C MET A 40 16.93 -9.13 15.24
N ARG A 41 17.62 -8.19 14.60
CA ARG A 41 19.09 -8.23 14.48
C ARG A 41 19.77 -8.14 15.85
N ARG A 42 19.30 -7.26 16.73
CA ARG A 42 19.79 -7.14 18.11
C ARG A 42 19.52 -8.42 18.91
N ARG A 43 18.35 -9.05 18.71
CA ARG A 43 18.00 -10.33 19.35
C ARG A 43 18.77 -11.51 18.77
N ALA A 44 18.99 -11.54 17.46
CA ALA A 44 19.78 -12.58 16.78
C ALA A 44 21.26 -12.49 17.14
N ALA A 45 21.77 -11.31 17.52
CA ALA A 45 23.11 -11.18 18.10
C ALA A 45 23.25 -11.95 19.44
N SER A 46 22.15 -12.12 20.18
CA SER A 46 22.09 -12.94 21.41
C SER A 46 21.94 -14.43 21.13
N LEU A 47 21.55 -14.81 19.91
CA LEU A 47 21.53 -16.19 19.47
C LEU A 47 22.97 -16.58 19.05
N LYS A 48 23.45 -17.76 19.44
CA LYS A 48 24.73 -18.35 19.00
C LYS A 48 24.72 -18.71 17.49
N ALA A 49 24.02 -17.94 16.67
CA ALA A 49 23.93 -18.08 15.24
C ALA A 49 25.18 -17.52 14.56
N THR A 50 25.60 -18.17 13.48
CA THR A 50 26.66 -17.72 12.58
C THR A 50 26.29 -16.39 11.91
N PRO A 51 27.27 -15.62 11.39
CA PRO A 51 27.00 -14.39 10.67
C PRO A 51 26.02 -14.56 9.49
N ALA A 52 26.09 -15.70 8.78
CA ALA A 52 25.19 -16.00 7.66
C ALA A 52 23.75 -16.24 8.12
N GLU A 53 23.54 -17.03 9.18
CA GLU A 53 22.22 -17.29 9.75
C GLU A 53 21.56 -16.01 10.27
N ARG A 54 22.35 -15.12 10.89
CA ARG A 54 21.88 -13.80 11.34
C ARG A 54 21.41 -12.94 10.17
N TRP A 55 22.12 -12.97 9.05
CA TRP A 55 21.74 -12.25 7.83
C TRP A 55 20.42 -12.75 7.25
N ILE A 56 20.25 -14.08 7.17
CA ILE A 56 19.02 -14.71 6.68
C ILE A 56 17.83 -14.36 7.58
N LEU A 57 17.97 -14.48 8.89
CA LEU A 57 16.92 -14.14 9.86
C LEU A 57 16.49 -12.67 9.79
N THR A 58 17.47 -11.79 9.62
CA THR A 58 17.25 -10.33 9.50
C THR A 58 16.51 -10.02 8.21
N GLY A 59 16.93 -10.62 7.08
CA GLY A 59 16.27 -10.45 5.78
C GLY A 59 14.83 -10.97 5.78
N MET A 60 14.60 -12.18 6.30
CA MET A 60 13.25 -12.76 6.39
C MET A 60 12.30 -11.85 7.17
N HIS A 61 12.73 -11.28 8.29
CA HIS A 61 11.91 -10.34 9.06
C HIS A 61 11.64 -9.03 8.34
N TYR A 62 12.63 -8.51 7.61
CA TYR A 62 12.45 -7.29 6.82
C TYR A 62 11.35 -7.48 5.77
N TYR A 63 11.44 -8.53 4.97
CA TYR A 63 10.45 -8.78 3.92
C TYR A 63 9.08 -9.14 4.50
N ALA A 64 9.01 -10.02 5.52
CA ALA A 64 7.74 -10.35 6.16
C ALA A 64 7.06 -9.13 6.80
N GLY A 65 7.83 -8.29 7.49
CA GLY A 65 7.34 -7.06 8.10
C GLY A 65 6.89 -6.02 7.07
N ALA A 66 7.64 -5.88 5.97
CA ALA A 66 7.29 -4.97 4.87
C ALA A 66 6.00 -5.42 4.16
N SER A 67 5.85 -6.71 3.87
CA SER A 67 4.64 -7.27 3.28
C SER A 67 3.42 -7.10 4.19
N LEU A 68 3.55 -7.42 5.49
CA LEU A 68 2.47 -7.21 6.46
C LEU A 68 2.08 -5.73 6.59
N GLY A 69 3.05 -4.83 6.68
CA GLY A 69 2.82 -3.40 6.73
C GLY A 69 2.11 -2.88 5.48
N ALA A 70 2.50 -3.35 4.30
CA ALA A 70 1.86 -3.00 3.04
C ALA A 70 0.42 -3.53 2.96
N SER A 71 0.19 -4.79 3.36
CA SER A 71 -1.15 -5.40 3.33
C SER A 71 -2.12 -4.75 4.32
N MET A 72 -1.71 -4.50 5.56
CA MET A 72 -2.55 -3.77 6.52
C MET A 72 -2.82 -2.33 6.06
N GLY A 73 -1.80 -1.68 5.49
CA GLY A 73 -1.93 -0.35 4.92
C GLY A 73 -3.00 -0.28 3.82
N MET A 74 -2.95 -1.24 2.88
CA MET A 74 -3.96 -1.35 1.83
C MET A 74 -5.37 -1.57 2.40
N TRP A 75 -5.54 -2.46 3.38
CA TRP A 75 -6.85 -2.76 3.95
C TRP A 75 -7.50 -1.55 4.65
N VAL A 76 -6.71 -0.74 5.35
CA VAL A 76 -7.19 0.48 6.03
C VAL A 76 -7.51 1.59 5.03
N TYR A 77 -6.79 1.66 3.91
CA TYR A 77 -6.90 2.76 2.97
C TYR A 77 -7.79 2.53 1.78
N GLU A 78 -7.98 1.28 1.37
CA GLU A 78 -8.88 0.91 0.28
C GLU A 78 -10.26 1.60 0.42
N PRO A 79 -10.92 1.65 1.60
CA PRO A 79 -12.17 2.39 1.77
C PRO A 79 -12.03 3.90 1.54
N ILE A 80 -10.91 4.50 1.95
CA ILE A 80 -10.61 5.93 1.81
C ILE A 80 -10.33 6.26 0.34
N LEU A 81 -9.58 5.41 -0.35
CA LEU A 81 -9.24 5.54 -1.76
C LEU A 81 -10.50 5.42 -2.62
N GLU A 82 -11.31 4.39 -2.39
CA GLU A 82 -12.59 4.22 -3.08
C GLU A 82 -13.47 5.46 -2.93
N ARG A 83 -13.60 5.96 -1.70
CA ARG A 83 -14.38 7.18 -1.43
C ARG A 83 -13.86 8.38 -2.23
N LYS A 84 -12.55 8.61 -2.22
CA LYS A 84 -11.94 9.73 -2.96
C LYS A 84 -12.09 9.57 -4.48
N ILE A 85 -12.03 8.36 -5.00
CA ILE A 85 -12.26 8.07 -6.42
C ILE A 85 -13.70 8.40 -6.79
N LEU A 86 -14.67 7.98 -5.97
CA LEU A 86 -16.09 8.27 -6.18
C LEU A 86 -16.40 9.78 -6.09
N GLU A 87 -15.66 10.54 -5.28
CA GLU A 87 -15.83 11.99 -5.12
C GLU A 87 -15.13 12.81 -6.23
N GLN A 88 -13.92 12.41 -6.65
CA GLN A 88 -13.05 13.24 -7.51
C GLN A 88 -12.95 12.76 -8.96
N ALA A 89 -13.29 11.50 -9.24
CA ALA A 89 -13.34 10.93 -10.59
C ALA A 89 -14.60 10.05 -10.77
N PRO A 90 -15.82 10.60 -10.55
CA PRO A 90 -17.07 9.84 -10.45
C PRO A 90 -17.50 9.14 -11.75
N HIS A 91 -16.97 9.59 -12.90
CA HIS A 91 -17.31 9.06 -14.22
C HIS A 91 -16.27 8.08 -14.76
N SER A 92 -15.14 7.94 -14.06
CA SER A 92 -14.08 6.99 -14.40
C SER A 92 -14.58 5.54 -14.39
N GLU A 93 -13.95 4.69 -15.20
CA GLU A 93 -14.25 3.25 -15.23
C GLU A 93 -14.02 2.58 -13.86
N ILE A 94 -13.04 3.08 -13.09
CA ILE A 94 -12.76 2.59 -11.73
C ILE A 94 -13.92 2.93 -10.79
N ALA A 95 -14.46 4.15 -10.84
CA ALA A 95 -15.62 4.53 -10.04
C ALA A 95 -16.88 3.70 -10.38
N LYS A 96 -17.05 3.33 -11.66
CA LYS A 96 -18.15 2.43 -12.08
C LYS A 96 -17.96 1.02 -11.50
N ALA A 97 -16.76 0.47 -11.59
CA ALA A 97 -16.44 -0.85 -11.03
C ALA A 97 -16.68 -0.90 -9.51
N ILE A 98 -16.25 0.13 -8.76
CA ILE A 98 -16.49 0.22 -7.30
C ILE A 98 -18.00 0.22 -6.99
N LYS A 99 -18.79 0.99 -7.74
CA LYS A 99 -20.25 1.04 -7.54
C LYS A 99 -20.92 -0.30 -7.85
N GLU A 100 -20.46 -0.99 -8.91
CA GLU A 100 -20.98 -2.30 -9.27
C GLU A 100 -20.64 -3.36 -8.21
N GLU A 101 -19.41 -3.36 -7.71
CA GLU A 101 -18.98 -4.30 -6.68
C GLU A 101 -19.74 -4.11 -5.36
N ARG A 102 -20.00 -2.85 -4.96
CA ARG A 102 -20.85 -2.55 -3.79
C ARG A 102 -22.27 -3.09 -3.96
N ARG A 103 -22.88 -2.88 -5.13
CA ARG A 103 -24.22 -3.41 -5.45
C ARG A 103 -24.31 -4.94 -5.44
N ARG A 104 -23.20 -5.66 -5.65
CA ARG A 104 -23.17 -7.14 -5.58
C ARG A 104 -23.04 -7.66 -4.15
N LYS A 105 -22.59 -6.82 -3.22
CA LYS A 105 -22.37 -7.17 -1.81
C LYS A 105 -23.58 -6.83 -0.93
N ASP A 106 -24.46 -5.95 -1.42
CA ASP A 106 -25.79 -5.62 -0.84
C ASP A 106 -26.86 -6.64 -1.28
#